data_AF-A0A1H1KZ78-F1
#
_entry.id   AF-A0A1H1KZ78-F1
#
_cell.length_a   1.000
_cell.length_b   1.000
_cell.length_c   1.000
_cell.angle_alpha   90.00
_cell.angle_beta   90.00
_cell.angle_gamma   90.00
#
_symmetry.space_group_name_H-M   'P 1'
#
loop_
_entity.id
_entity.type
_entity.pdbx_description
1 polymer ?
#
loop_
_entity_poly.entity_id
_entity_poly.type
_entity_poly.pdbx_seq_one_letter_code
_entity_poly.pdbx_strand_id
1 'polypeptide(L)'
;MDSFITIRIKRKRAKRFQKFSKTYFNSHSETMAVMLDFFLYNEISPKENLGPTGRRIEHTFKKRINAVIAIMRDIKIMESCYY
;
A
#
# COMPACT_ATOMS: atom_id res chain seq x y z
N MET A 1 -24.00 3.63 -18.83
CA MET A 1 -23.07 4.65 -18.27
C MET A 1 -23.44 4.82 -16.82
N ASP A 2 -22.48 4.65 -15.92
CA ASP A 2 -22.73 4.89 -14.49
C ASP A 2 -23.02 6.37 -14.25
N SER A 3 -23.93 6.65 -13.32
CA SER A 3 -24.24 8.01 -12.91
C SER A 3 -23.05 8.62 -12.16
N PHE A 4 -22.61 9.80 -12.56
CA PHE A 4 -21.56 10.52 -11.85
C PHE A 4 -22.08 11.17 -10.58
N ILE A 5 -21.28 11.08 -9.51
CA ILE A 5 -21.51 11.81 -8.27
C ILE A 5 -20.50 12.95 -8.13
N THR A 6 -20.93 14.05 -7.49
CA THR A 6 -20.03 15.18 -7.22
C THR A 6 -19.41 15.04 -5.83
N ILE A 7 -18.09 14.99 -5.76
CA ILE A 7 -17.33 15.01 -4.51
C ILE A 7 -16.70 16.39 -4.33
N ARG A 8 -16.94 17.04 -3.18
CA ARG A 8 -16.37 18.35 -2.86
C ARG A 8 -14.92 18.19 -2.36
N ILE A 9 -13.96 18.68 -3.13
CA ILE A 9 -12.52 18.62 -2.81
C ILE A 9 -11.96 20.04 -2.74
N LYS A 10 -11.08 20.31 -1.76
CA LYS A 10 -10.35 21.58 -1.70
C LYS A 10 -9.61 21.84 -3.02
N ARG A 11 -9.78 23.04 -3.58
CA ARG A 11 -9.25 23.44 -4.91
C ARG A 11 -7.79 23.05 -5.15
N LYS A 12 -6.90 23.29 -4.18
CA LYS A 12 -5.47 22.94 -4.28
C LYS A 12 -5.24 21.44 -4.43
N ARG A 13 -6.01 20.61 -3.72
CA ARG A 13 -5.94 19.14 -3.78
C ARG A 13 -6.53 18.63 -5.09
N ALA A 14 -7.66 19.18 -5.52
CA ALA A 14 -8.30 18.86 -6.80
C ALA A 14 -7.36 19.14 -8.00
N LYS A 15 -6.70 20.31 -8.03
CA LYS A 15 -5.72 20.63 -9.09
C LYS A 15 -4.54 19.64 -9.13
N ARG A 16 -4.03 19.23 -7.97
CA ARG A 16 -2.95 18.22 -7.89
C ARG A 16 -3.42 16.87 -8.44
N PHE A 17 -4.62 16.44 -8.05
CA PHE A 17 -5.21 15.19 -8.54
C PHE A 17 -5.44 15.24 -10.06
N GLN A 18 -6.02 16.32 -10.59
CA GLN A 18 -6.26 16.49 -12.03
C GLN A 18 -4.96 16.46 -12.84
N LYS A 19 -3.88 17.08 -12.33
CA LYS A 19 -2.57 17.02 -12.99
C LYS A 19 -2.04 15.58 -13.00
N PHE A 20 -2.09 14.90 -11.85
CA PHE A 20 -1.65 13.52 -11.73
C PHE A 20 -2.42 12.57 -12.66
N SER A 21 -3.75 12.63 -12.64
CA SER A 21 -4.59 11.77 -13.48
C SER A 21 -4.27 11.94 -14.96
N LYS A 22 -4.07 13.19 -15.42
CA LYS A 22 -3.74 13.48 -16.82
C LYS A 22 -2.35 12.99 -17.24
N THR A 23 -1.44 12.78 -16.28
CA THR A 23 -0.09 12.30 -16.57
C THR A 23 -0.03 10.78 -16.71
N TYR A 24 -0.88 10.04 -15.98
CA TYR A 24 -0.76 8.58 -15.86
C TYR A 24 -1.98 7.80 -16.39
N PHE A 25 -3.14 8.44 -16.57
CA PHE A 25 -4.40 7.77 -16.89
C PHE A 25 -5.26 8.59 -17.86
N ASN A 26 -6.27 7.95 -18.44
CA ASN A 26 -7.16 8.59 -19.41
C ASN A 26 -8.33 9.33 -18.74
N SER A 27 -8.76 8.91 -17.54
CA SER A 27 -9.84 9.56 -16.81
C SER A 27 -9.60 9.74 -15.30
N HIS A 28 -10.30 10.71 -14.71
CA HIS A 28 -10.27 10.96 -13.27
C HIS A 28 -10.86 9.80 -12.46
N SER A 29 -11.93 9.16 -12.97
CA SER A 29 -12.57 8.03 -12.31
C SER A 29 -11.66 6.79 -12.31
N GLU A 30 -11.01 6.50 -13.44
CA GLU A 30 -10.04 5.41 -13.56
C GLU A 30 -8.84 5.62 -12.63
N THR A 31 -8.30 6.84 -12.57
CA THR A 31 -7.21 7.18 -11.64
C THR A 31 -7.62 6.91 -10.19
N MET A 32 -8.85 7.27 -9.82
CA MET A 32 -9.36 7.06 -8.48
C MET A 32 -9.51 5.57 -8.16
N ALA A 33 -10.07 4.78 -9.10
CA ALA A 33 -10.22 3.34 -8.93
C ALA A 33 -8.85 2.66 -8.73
N VAL A 34 -7.89 2.93 -9.60
CA VAL A 34 -6.54 2.35 -9.50
C VAL A 34 -5.84 2.76 -8.21
N MET A 35 -6.02 4.00 -7.74
CA MET A 35 -5.47 4.43 -6.44
C MET A 35 -6.09 3.66 -5.27
N LEU A 36 -7.41 3.46 -5.27
CA LEU A 36 -8.10 2.71 -4.22
C LEU A 36 -7.65 1.25 -4.20
N ASP A 37 -7.62 0.63 -5.38
CA ASP A 37 -7.18 -0.75 -5.57
C ASP A 37 -5.72 -0.93 -5.14
N PHE A 38 -4.84 0.02 -5.47
CA PHE A 38 -3.44 -0.03 -5.06
C PHE A 38 -3.30 -0.10 -3.55
N PHE A 39 -3.99 0.76 -2.79
CA PHE A 39 -3.89 0.73 -1.33
C PHE A 39 -4.55 -0.52 -0.74
N LEU A 40 -5.68 -0.96 -1.32
CA LEU A 40 -6.42 -2.12 -0.84
C LEU A 40 -5.64 -3.42 -1.06
N TYR A 41 -5.19 -3.68 -2.29
CA TYR A 41 -4.53 -4.95 -2.64
C TYR A 41 -3.12 -5.06 -2.08
N ASN A 42 -2.41 -3.95 -1.90
CA ASN A 42 -1.07 -3.97 -1.32
C ASN A 42 -1.09 -3.83 0.22
N GLU A 43 -2.28 -3.68 0.84
CA GLU A 43 -2.46 -3.45 2.28
C GLU A 43 -1.57 -2.32 2.82
N ILE A 44 -1.28 -1.32 1.98
CA ILE A 44 -0.44 -0.17 2.32
C ILE A 44 -1.34 0.93 2.86
N SER A 45 -1.01 1.47 4.02
CA SER A 45 -1.73 2.62 4.56
C SER A 45 -1.44 3.88 3.72
N PRO A 46 -2.45 4.66 3.31
CA PRO A 46 -2.24 5.96 2.64
C PRO A 46 -1.46 6.98 3.47
N LYS A 47 -1.27 6.70 4.77
CA LYS A 47 -0.48 7.52 5.70
C LYS A 47 0.96 7.04 5.87
N GLU A 48 1.29 5.84 5.40
CA GLU A 48 2.64 5.32 5.47
C GLU A 48 3.54 6.00 4.42
N ASN A 49 4.69 6.49 4.88
CA ASN A 49 5.70 7.06 3.99
C ASN A 49 6.71 5.97 3.62
N LEU A 50 6.55 5.44 2.41
CA LEU A 50 7.37 4.33 1.89
C LEU A 50 8.74 4.78 1.37
N GLY A 51 9.03 6.09 1.41
CA GLY A 51 10.26 6.65 0.89
C GLY A 51 10.37 6.60 -0.64
N PRO A 52 11.50 7.04 -1.22
CA PRO A 52 11.65 7.26 -2.66
C PRO A 52 11.71 5.98 -3.52
N THR A 53 11.72 4.79 -2.92
CA THR A 53 11.84 3.54 -3.67
C THR A 53 11.19 2.42 -2.87
N GLY A 54 10.27 1.67 -3.49
CA GLY A 54 9.62 0.49 -2.90
C GLY A 54 10.58 -0.58 -2.34
N ARG A 55 11.89 -0.45 -2.54
CA ARG A 55 12.96 -1.24 -1.88
C ARG A 55 12.90 -1.20 -0.34
N ARG A 56 12.38 -0.13 0.28
CA ARG A 56 12.13 -0.14 1.74
C ARG A 56 11.04 -1.12 2.14
N ILE A 57 10.07 -1.37 1.27
CA ILE A 57 9.01 -2.37 1.48
C ILE A 57 9.65 -3.75 1.49
N GLU A 58 10.44 -4.11 0.47
CA GLU A 58 11.20 -5.37 0.45
C GLU A 58 12.07 -5.55 1.70
N HIS A 59 12.78 -4.51 2.12
CA HIS A 59 13.66 -4.60 3.28
C HIS A 59 12.88 -4.74 4.60
N THR A 60 11.75 -4.04 4.74
CA THR A 60 10.88 -4.14 5.93
C THR A 60 10.16 -5.49 5.97
N PHE A 61 9.67 -5.98 4.84
CA PHE A 61 9.06 -7.31 4.71
C PHE A 61 10.07 -8.42 4.97
N LYS A 62 11.27 -8.36 4.38
CA LYS A 62 12.35 -9.33 4.67
C LYS A 62 12.68 -9.38 6.16
N LYS A 63 12.75 -8.23 6.84
CA LYS A 63 12.99 -8.18 8.28
C LYS A 63 11.87 -8.84 9.09
N ARG A 64 10.61 -8.56 8.77
CA ARG A 64 9.45 -9.15 9.46
C ARG A 64 9.37 -10.67 9.24
N ILE A 65 9.58 -11.14 8.01
CA ILE A 65 9.60 -12.57 7.67
C ILE A 65 10.74 -13.28 8.41
N ASN A 66 11.95 -12.72 8.41
CA ASN A 66 13.08 -13.31 9.12
C ASN A 66 12.84 -13.38 10.65
N ALA A 67 12.18 -12.38 11.22
CA ALA A 67 11.80 -12.39 12.63
C ALA A 67 10.77 -13.50 12.94
N VAL A 68 9.75 -13.68 12.09
CA VAL A 68 8.77 -14.77 12.24
C VAL A 68 9.44 -16.14 12.10
N ILE A 69 10.34 -16.31 11.11
CA ILE A 69 11.11 -17.55 10.95
C ILE A 69 11.96 -17.84 12.19
N ALA A 70 12.58 -16.82 12.79
CA ALA A 70 13.35 -16.98 14.02
C ALA A 70 12.46 -17.44 15.19
N ILE A 71 11.30 -16.79 15.38
CA ILE A 71 10.33 -17.18 16.41
C ILE A 71 9.85 -18.62 16.22
N MET A 72 9.52 -19.02 14.98
CA MET A 72 9.09 -20.39 14.67
C MET A 72 10.20 -21.41 14.94
N ARG A 73 11.47 -21.07 14.66
CA ARG A 73 12.63 -21.93 14.99
C ARG A 73 12.81 -22.05 16.50
N ASP A 74 12.68 -20.96 17.24
CA ASP A 74 12.78 -20.97 18.70
C ASP A 74 11.68 -21.81 19.34
N ILE A 75 10.43 -21.71 18.85
CA ILE A 75 9.31 -22.55 19.29
C ILE A 75 9.60 -24.04 19.03
N LYS A 76 10.11 -24.37 17.84
CA LYS A 76 10.47 -25.75 17.47
C LYS A 76 11.59 -26.31 18.35
N ILE A 77 12.59 -25.51 18.69
CA ILE A 77 13.69 -25.91 19.58
C ILE A 77 13.15 -26.13 21.00
N MET A 78 12.26 -25.25 21.49
CA MET A 78 11.63 -25.46 22.79
C MET A 78 10.85 -26.77 22.85
N GLU A 79 10.04 -27.11 21.85
CA GLU A 79 9.34 -28.42 21.83
C GLU A 79 10.30 -29.62 21.86
N SER A 80 11.43 -29.54 21.15
CA SER A 80 12.44 -30.61 21.15
C SER A 80 13.22 -30.74 22.46
N CYS A 81 13.24 -29.71 23.31
CA CYS A 81 13.85 -29.79 24.65
C CYS A 81 12.86 -30.29 25.72
N TYR A 82 11.56 -30.35 25.39
CA TYR A 82 10.49 -30.84 26.27
C TYR A 82 10.14 -32.32 26.04
N TYR A 83 10.82 -32.98 25.09
CA TYR A 83 10.77 -34.43 24.82
C TYR A 83 12.18 -35.03 24.91
#